data_AF-A0A2M7QGA3-F1
#
_entry.id   AF-A0A2M7QGA3-F1
#
_cell.length_a   1.000
_cell.length_b   1.000
_cell.length_c   1.000
_cell.angle_alpha   90.00
_cell.angle_beta   90.00
_cell.angle_gamma   90.00
#
_symmetry.space_group_name_H-M   'P 1'
#
loop_
_entity.id
_entity.type
_entity.pdbx_description
1 polymer ?
#
loop_
_entity_poly.entity_id
_entity_poly.type
_entity_poly.pdbx_seq_one_letter_code
_entity_poly.pdbx_strand_id
1 'polypeptide(L)'
;MLNPNFFNTIFVIPILNLLVAFYKLFLLIKLPGAFGFAIIALTAFVRLLFQPFFKKQMETAKKMAELKPHIDRLNEKHKNDKKQLQQEQMKLYQQAGINPASGCLVMIVQIPIFIALYNTLNLFLINGQAVKAIAEVNKVLYASFLKISAVDTWFFGLNLAKTPADGKIWYYLLIPLITGALQYFQTVSMTPPTAAKTDSVEERSGRTESVNKKDGGDDFQKAMNTQMKY
;
A
#
# COMPACT_ATOMS: atom_id res chain seq x y z
N MET A 1 -10.53 15.93 -19.04
CA MET A 1 -9.55 15.18 -18.21
C MET A 1 -10.20 14.01 -17.46
N LEU A 2 -11.46 14.12 -17.05
CA LEU A 2 -12.39 12.99 -16.85
C LEU A 2 -12.89 12.43 -18.20
N ASN A 3 -12.05 12.42 -19.23
CA ASN A 3 -12.45 11.89 -20.53
C ASN A 3 -12.71 10.38 -20.37
N PRO A 4 -13.68 9.81 -21.09
CA PRO A 4 -14.00 8.39 -21.02
C PRO A 4 -12.85 7.58 -21.65
N ASN A 5 -11.81 7.37 -20.86
CA ASN A 5 -10.72 6.44 -21.10
C ASN A 5 -11.00 5.18 -20.28
N PHE A 6 -10.51 4.03 -20.74
CA PHE A 6 -10.67 2.74 -20.05
C PHE A 6 -10.45 2.84 -18.53
N PHE A 7 -9.33 3.47 -18.14
CA PHE A 7 -8.95 3.69 -16.75
C PHE A 7 -9.95 4.54 -15.97
N ASN A 8 -10.41 5.65 -16.57
CA ASN A 8 -11.34 6.55 -15.92
C ASN A 8 -12.70 5.90 -15.75
N THR A 9 -13.19 5.23 -16.79
CA THR A 9 -14.51 4.59 -16.77
C THR A 9 -14.59 3.45 -15.77
N ILE A 10 -13.52 2.67 -15.61
CA ILE A 10 -13.50 1.51 -14.71
C ILE A 10 -13.16 1.87 -13.28
N PHE A 11 -12.21 2.79 -13.05
CA PHE A 11 -11.72 3.09 -11.71
C PHE A 11 -12.20 4.47 -11.23
N VAL A 12 -11.91 5.53 -11.97
CA VAL A 12 -12.10 6.91 -11.49
C VAL A 12 -13.58 7.29 -11.36
N ILE A 13 -14.40 7.02 -12.37
CA ILE A 13 -15.82 7.42 -12.42
C ILE A 13 -16.63 6.70 -11.33
N PRO A 14 -16.51 5.38 -11.11
CA PRO A 14 -17.23 4.71 -10.03
C PRO A 14 -16.83 5.22 -8.65
N ILE A 15 -15.53 5.43 -8.41
CA ILE A 15 -14.99 5.94 -7.14
C ILE A 15 -15.52 7.36 -6.87
N LEU A 16 -15.54 8.21 -7.89
CA LEU A 16 -16.05 9.57 -7.79
C LEU A 16 -17.57 9.60 -7.52
N ASN A 17 -18.34 8.75 -8.22
CA ASN A 17 -19.78 8.63 -7.96
C ASN A 17 -20.05 8.17 -6.53
N LEU A 18 -19.28 7.21 -6.03
CA LEU A 18 -19.39 6.71 -4.67
C LEU A 18 -19.04 7.79 -3.62
N LEU A 19 -18.02 8.60 -3.90
CA LEU A 19 -17.67 9.77 -3.08
C LEU A 19 -18.83 10.76 -2.99
N VAL A 20 -19.43 11.12 -4.12
CA VAL A 20 -20.56 12.07 -4.17
C VAL A 20 -21.80 11.46 -3.50
N ALA A 21 -22.02 10.15 -3.62
CA ALA A 21 -23.10 9.46 -2.92
C ALA A 21 -22.94 9.57 -1.40
N PHE A 22 -21.75 9.30 -0.86
CA PHE A 22 -21.47 9.49 0.57
C PHE A 22 -21.58 10.95 0.99
N TYR A 23 -21.10 11.88 0.18
CA TYR A 23 -21.25 13.31 0.47
C TYR A 23 -22.72 13.73 0.56
N LYS A 24 -23.55 13.31 -0.39
CA LYS A 24 -25.01 13.58 -0.35
C LYS A 24 -25.68 12.93 0.85
N LEU A 25 -25.30 11.71 1.20
CA LEU A 25 -25.79 11.03 2.40
C LEU A 25 -25.45 11.82 3.68
N PHE A 26 -24.20 12.30 3.80
CA PHE A 26 -23.76 13.08 4.95
C PHE A 26 -24.35 14.51 4.99
N LEU A 27 -24.65 15.08 3.83
CA LEU A 27 -25.43 16.32 3.75
C LEU A 27 -26.89 16.12 4.19
N LEU A 28 -27.51 14.98 3.85
CA LEU A 28 -28.90 14.67 4.23
C LEU A 28 -29.06 14.63 5.76
N ILE A 29 -28.07 14.07 6.46
CA ILE A 29 -28.02 14.04 7.93
C ILE A 29 -27.48 15.35 8.55
N LYS A 30 -27.24 16.40 7.75
CA LYS A 30 -26.72 17.72 8.17
C LYS A 30 -25.43 17.64 8.98
N LEU A 31 -24.51 16.74 8.61
CA LEU A 31 -23.24 16.59 9.30
C LEU A 31 -22.28 17.74 8.91
N PRO A 32 -21.74 18.52 9.87
CA PRO A 32 -20.70 19.51 9.58
C PRO A 32 -19.45 18.79 9.07
N GLY A 33 -18.83 19.31 8.01
CA GLY A 33 -17.67 18.67 7.37
C GLY A 33 -18.00 17.40 6.58
N ALA A 34 -19.23 17.29 6.05
CA ALA A 34 -19.71 16.17 5.24
C ALA A 34 -18.74 15.72 4.15
N PHE A 35 -17.99 16.65 3.53
CA PHE A 35 -17.00 16.30 2.50
C PHE A 35 -15.80 15.51 3.06
N GLY A 36 -15.26 15.91 4.21
CA GLY A 36 -14.18 15.16 4.85
C GLY A 36 -14.62 13.77 5.31
N PHE A 37 -15.83 13.66 5.90
CA PHE A 37 -16.41 12.37 6.24
C PHE A 37 -16.71 11.51 5.01
N ALA A 38 -17.10 12.10 3.87
CA ALA A 38 -17.28 11.38 2.61
C ALA A 38 -15.97 10.74 2.12
N ILE A 39 -14.85 11.46 2.23
CA ILE A 39 -13.52 10.91 1.90
C ILE A 39 -13.18 9.75 2.85
N ILE A 40 -13.38 9.91 4.15
CA ILE A 40 -13.10 8.85 5.13
C ILE A 40 -13.98 7.62 4.85
N ALA A 41 -15.27 7.80 4.63
CA ALA A 41 -16.20 6.72 4.32
C ALA A 41 -15.83 6.00 3.01
N LEU A 42 -15.43 6.74 1.97
CA LEU A 42 -14.91 6.17 0.74
C LEU A 42 -13.69 5.29 1.02
N THR A 43 -12.71 5.79 1.77
CA THR A 43 -11.50 5.01 2.07
C THR A 43 -11.79 3.78 2.90
N ALA A 44 -12.70 3.87 3.89
CA ALA A 44 -13.12 2.74 4.70
C ALA A 44 -13.87 1.69 3.85
N PHE A 45 -14.79 2.13 2.99
CA PHE A 45 -15.52 1.26 2.08
C PHE A 45 -14.60 0.51 1.11
N VAL A 46 -13.67 1.22 0.47
CA VAL A 46 -12.67 0.60 -0.40
C VAL A 46 -11.81 -0.38 0.41
N ARG A 47 -11.33 -0.02 1.60
CA ARG A 47 -10.55 -0.95 2.45
C ARG A 47 -11.33 -2.21 2.80
N LEU A 48 -12.63 -2.11 3.09
CA LEU A 48 -13.48 -3.26 3.37
C LEU A 48 -13.68 -4.14 2.13
N LEU A 49 -13.93 -3.56 0.96
CA LEU A 49 -14.03 -4.30 -0.29
C LEU A 49 -12.73 -5.05 -0.64
N PHE A 50 -11.58 -4.41 -0.42
CA PHE A 50 -10.27 -5.01 -0.67
C PHE A 50 -9.74 -5.84 0.50
N GLN A 51 -10.45 -5.95 1.63
CA GLN A 51 -10.03 -6.72 2.80
C GLN A 51 -9.66 -8.18 2.51
N PRO A 52 -10.43 -8.99 1.75
CA PRO A 52 -10.02 -10.35 1.41
C PRO A 52 -8.74 -10.39 0.58
N PHE A 53 -8.54 -9.38 -0.26
CA PHE A 53 -7.34 -9.23 -1.07
C PHE A 53 -6.11 -8.82 -0.21
N PHE A 54 -6.30 -7.96 0.78
CA PHE A 54 -5.25 -7.62 1.76
C PHE A 54 -4.84 -8.83 2.61
N LYS A 55 -5.80 -9.67 3.04
CA LYS A 55 -5.49 -10.90 3.79
C LYS A 55 -4.54 -11.82 3.02
N LYS A 56 -4.80 -12.05 1.73
CA LYS A 56 -3.93 -12.85 0.86
C LYS A 56 -2.52 -12.26 0.74
N GLN A 57 -2.41 -10.94 0.60
CA GLN A 57 -1.10 -10.29 0.55
C GLN A 57 -0.32 -10.40 1.87
N MET A 58 -1.00 -10.29 3.01
CA MET A 58 -0.36 -10.48 4.31
C MET A 58 0.14 -11.91 4.51
N GLU A 59 -0.61 -12.91 4.05
CA GLU A 59 -0.16 -14.30 4.06
C GLU A 59 1.11 -14.49 3.22
N THR A 60 1.15 -13.94 2.00
CA THR A 60 2.34 -13.98 1.14
C THR A 60 3.53 -13.25 1.79
N ALA A 61 3.29 -12.10 2.43
CA ALA A 61 4.32 -11.35 3.13
C ALA A 61 4.89 -12.12 4.33
N LYS A 62 4.06 -12.85 5.07
CA LYS A 62 4.50 -13.73 6.17
C LYS A 62 5.40 -14.85 5.65
N LYS A 63 4.97 -15.56 4.62
CA LYS A 63 5.78 -16.64 4.01
C LYS A 63 7.11 -16.11 3.45
N MET A 64 7.12 -14.89 2.90
CA MET A 64 8.36 -14.22 2.49
C MET A 64 9.31 -13.93 3.64
N ALA A 65 8.78 -13.54 4.81
CA ALA A 65 9.59 -13.32 6.01
C ALA A 65 10.20 -14.63 6.53
N GLU A 66 9.47 -15.74 6.45
CA GLU A 66 9.95 -17.08 6.80
C GLU A 66 11.05 -17.57 5.85
N LEU A 67 11.01 -17.20 4.56
CA LEU A 67 12.04 -17.53 3.56
C LEU A 67 13.29 -16.66 3.63
N LYS A 68 13.23 -15.50 4.29
CA LYS A 68 14.36 -14.57 4.42
C LYS A 68 15.70 -15.25 4.80
N PRO A 69 15.79 -16.11 5.84
CA PRO A 69 17.04 -16.80 6.16
C PRO A 69 17.54 -17.73 5.04
N HIS A 70 16.65 -18.34 4.26
CA HIS A 70 17.03 -19.17 3.12
C HIS A 70 17.56 -18.34 1.95
N ILE A 71 16.95 -17.19 1.71
CA ILE A 71 17.42 -16.21 0.73
C ILE A 71 18.81 -15.68 1.13
N ASP A 72 19.05 -15.41 2.42
CA ASP A 72 20.34 -14.94 2.92
C ASP A 72 21.45 -15.98 2.73
N ARG A 73 21.18 -17.26 3.01
CA ARG A 73 22.15 -18.35 2.72
C ARG A 73 22.45 -18.47 1.22
N LEU A 74 21.44 -18.28 0.38
CA LEU A 74 21.62 -18.34 -1.07
C LEU A 74 22.43 -17.14 -1.58
N ASN A 75 22.19 -15.94 -1.03
CA ASN A 75 22.99 -14.75 -1.26
C ASN A 75 24.46 -14.99 -0.87
N GLU A 76 24.73 -15.70 0.24
CA GLU A 76 26.09 -16.04 0.64
C GLU A 76 26.77 -17.04 -0.28
N LYS A 77 26.03 -18.04 -0.76
CA LYS A 77 26.54 -19.09 -1.64
C LYS A 77 26.85 -18.58 -3.05
N HIS A 78 26.07 -17.62 -3.56
CA HIS A 78 26.18 -17.12 -4.93
C HIS A 78 26.56 -15.63 -5.02
N LYS A 79 27.32 -15.10 -4.05
CA LYS A 79 27.77 -13.68 -4.03
C LYS A 79 28.39 -13.19 -5.36
N ASN A 80 29.11 -14.08 -6.05
CA ASN A 80 29.85 -13.75 -7.27
C ASN A 80 29.05 -14.03 -8.57
N ASP A 81 27.89 -14.70 -8.49
CA ASP A 81 27.07 -15.02 -9.66
C ASP A 81 25.63 -14.54 -9.47
N LYS A 82 25.39 -13.27 -9.82
CA LYS A 82 24.07 -12.64 -9.72
C LYS A 82 23.02 -13.32 -10.59
N LYS A 83 23.41 -13.94 -11.70
CA LYS A 83 22.47 -14.58 -12.63
C LYS A 83 21.99 -15.90 -12.05
N GLN A 84 22.91 -16.71 -11.53
CA GLN A 84 22.56 -17.95 -10.84
C GLN A 84 21.80 -17.67 -9.54
N LEU A 85 22.18 -16.63 -8.80
CA LEU A 85 21.45 -16.17 -7.61
C LEU A 85 19.98 -15.85 -7.93
N GLN A 86 19.72 -15.07 -8.98
CA GLN A 86 18.34 -14.71 -9.36
C GLN A 86 17.51 -15.95 -9.75
N GLN A 87 18.10 -16.91 -10.45
CA GLN A 87 17.43 -18.15 -10.85
C GLN A 87 17.08 -19.02 -9.64
N GLU A 88 18.02 -19.23 -8.73
CA GLU A 88 17.81 -20.03 -7.52
C GLU A 88 16.83 -19.35 -6.56
N GLN A 89 16.85 -18.02 -6.43
CA GLN A 89 15.85 -17.27 -5.67
C GLN A 89 14.44 -17.47 -6.24
N MET A 90 14.31 -17.41 -7.57
CA MET A 90 13.03 -17.61 -8.23
C MET A 90 12.52 -19.05 -8.08
N LYS A 91 13.40 -20.06 -8.19
CA LYS A 91 13.05 -21.45 -7.92
C LYS A 91 12.57 -21.64 -6.49
N LEU A 92 13.23 -21.00 -5.53
CA LEU A 92 12.84 -21.06 -4.12
C LEU A 92 11.45 -20.44 -3.89
N TYR A 93 11.17 -19.29 -4.49
CA TYR A 93 9.82 -18.68 -4.42
C TYR A 93 8.75 -19.57 -5.05
N GLN A 94 9.05 -20.23 -6.17
CA GLN A 94 8.13 -21.17 -6.83
C GLN A 94 7.89 -22.42 -5.98
N GLN A 95 8.93 -23.00 -5.38
CA GLN A 95 8.81 -24.16 -4.48
C GLN A 95 7.98 -23.83 -3.23
N ALA A 96 8.09 -22.60 -2.72
CA ALA A 96 7.29 -22.12 -1.60
C ALA A 96 5.87 -21.66 -2.01
N GLY A 97 5.54 -21.65 -3.30
CA GLY A 97 4.24 -21.23 -3.82
C GLY A 97 3.95 -19.74 -3.66
N ILE A 98 4.99 -18.89 -3.65
CA ILE A 98 4.90 -17.47 -3.37
C ILE A 98 5.11 -16.66 -4.65
N ASN A 99 4.26 -15.66 -4.87
CA ASN A 99 4.47 -14.68 -5.92
C ASN A 99 4.98 -13.33 -5.34
N PRO A 100 6.26 -12.95 -5.57
CA PRO A 100 6.81 -11.68 -5.08
C PRO A 100 6.07 -10.45 -5.62
N ALA A 101 5.44 -10.53 -6.79
CA ALA A 101 4.70 -9.43 -7.39
C ALA A 101 3.34 -9.15 -6.70
N SER A 102 2.86 -10.05 -5.83
CA SER A 102 1.58 -9.84 -5.16
C SER A 102 1.58 -8.64 -4.21
N GLY A 103 2.74 -8.22 -3.69
CA GLY A 103 2.86 -7.08 -2.78
C GLY A 103 2.78 -5.70 -3.45
N CYS A 104 3.10 -5.57 -4.74
CA CYS A 104 3.02 -4.28 -5.44
C CYS A 104 1.60 -3.96 -5.94
N LEU A 105 0.68 -4.93 -5.88
CA LEU A 105 -0.66 -4.79 -6.44
C LEU A 105 -1.51 -3.76 -5.69
N VAL A 106 -1.28 -3.54 -4.38
CA VAL A 106 -1.94 -2.45 -3.62
C VAL A 106 -1.47 -1.07 -4.08
N MET A 107 -0.17 -0.92 -4.35
CA MET A 107 0.37 0.35 -4.85
C MET A 107 -0.27 0.72 -6.19
N ILE A 108 -0.47 -0.28 -7.06
CA ILE A 108 -1.11 -0.08 -8.37
C ILE A 108 -2.55 0.40 -8.22
N VAL A 109 -3.33 -0.15 -7.29
CA VAL A 109 -4.72 0.27 -7.05
C VAL A 109 -4.80 1.65 -6.39
N GLN A 110 -3.82 2.01 -5.56
CA GLN A 110 -3.78 3.29 -4.86
C GLN A 110 -3.54 4.48 -5.80
N ILE A 111 -2.69 4.31 -6.82
CA ILE A 111 -2.36 5.35 -7.80
C ILE A 111 -3.61 5.96 -8.46
N PRO A 112 -4.56 5.19 -9.03
CA PRO A 112 -5.81 5.70 -9.59
C PRO A 112 -6.60 6.58 -8.63
N ILE A 113 -6.76 6.11 -7.38
CA ILE A 113 -7.52 6.80 -6.35
C ILE A 113 -6.86 8.14 -6.02
N PHE A 114 -5.53 8.13 -5.87
CA PHE A 114 -4.77 9.33 -5.60
C PHE A 114 -4.86 10.34 -6.74
N ILE A 115 -4.73 9.90 -8.00
CA ILE A 115 -4.86 10.77 -9.17
C ILE A 115 -6.26 11.39 -9.23
N ALA A 116 -7.31 10.60 -8.98
CA ALA A 116 -8.69 11.09 -8.95
C ALA A 116 -8.91 12.17 -7.88
N LEU A 117 -8.43 11.91 -6.65
CA LEU A 117 -8.53 12.85 -5.54
C LEU A 117 -7.67 14.10 -5.77
N TYR A 118 -6.42 13.94 -6.19
CA TYR A 118 -5.51 15.03 -6.50
C TYR A 118 -6.10 15.94 -7.58
N ASN A 119 -6.60 15.40 -8.69
CA ASN A 119 -7.20 16.22 -9.74
C ASN A 119 -8.43 16.99 -9.24
N THR A 120 -9.27 16.34 -8.45
CA THR A 120 -10.45 16.96 -7.84
C THR A 120 -10.01 18.12 -6.96
N LEU A 121 -9.12 17.87 -5.99
CA LEU A 121 -8.62 18.87 -5.06
C LEU A 121 -7.87 19.98 -5.80
N ASN A 122 -6.93 19.67 -6.69
CA ASN A 122 -6.12 20.62 -7.44
C ASN A 122 -6.96 21.62 -8.24
N LEU A 123 -8.07 21.16 -8.82
CA LEU A 123 -9.04 21.99 -9.53
C LEU A 123 -9.80 22.93 -8.56
N PHE A 124 -10.00 22.51 -7.31
CA PHE A 124 -10.51 23.35 -6.22
C PHE A 124 -9.45 24.34 -5.68
N LEU A 125 -8.15 23.97 -5.59
CA LEU A 125 -7.11 24.80 -4.93
C LEU A 125 -6.61 25.96 -5.82
N ILE A 126 -6.28 25.69 -7.09
CA ILE A 126 -5.39 26.58 -7.86
C ILE A 126 -6.13 27.72 -8.57
N ASN A 127 -7.39 27.55 -8.95
CA ASN A 127 -8.06 28.50 -9.84
C ASN A 127 -9.24 29.24 -9.22
N GLY A 128 -9.64 28.93 -7.97
CA GLY A 128 -10.94 29.37 -7.43
C GLY A 128 -12.13 28.88 -8.28
N GLN A 129 -11.89 27.98 -9.22
CA GLN A 129 -12.86 27.45 -10.18
C GLN A 129 -13.55 26.20 -9.64
N ALA A 130 -13.93 26.22 -8.36
CA ALA A 130 -14.74 25.18 -7.73
C ALA A 130 -15.97 24.86 -8.58
N VAL A 131 -16.54 25.87 -9.23
CA VAL A 131 -17.67 25.77 -10.17
C VAL A 131 -17.35 24.89 -11.39
N LYS A 132 -16.15 25.01 -11.98
CA LYS A 132 -15.75 24.16 -13.12
C LYS A 132 -15.46 22.73 -12.69
N ALA A 133 -14.88 22.53 -11.52
CA ALA A 133 -14.71 21.20 -10.93
C ALA A 133 -16.04 20.49 -10.74
N ILE A 134 -16.98 21.19 -10.10
CA ILE A 134 -18.33 20.71 -9.89
C ILE A 134 -19.03 20.42 -11.22
N ALA A 135 -18.85 21.26 -12.24
CA ALA A 135 -19.41 21.03 -13.57
C ALA A 135 -18.85 19.77 -14.25
N GLU A 136 -17.54 19.53 -14.19
CA GLU A 136 -16.91 18.33 -14.74
C GLU A 136 -17.31 17.06 -13.97
N VAL A 137 -17.42 17.14 -12.63
CA VAL A 137 -17.93 16.05 -11.80
C VAL A 137 -19.39 15.76 -12.18
N ASN A 138 -20.26 16.77 -12.25
CA ASN A 138 -21.68 16.62 -12.56
C ASN A 138 -21.94 16.00 -13.95
N LYS A 139 -20.99 16.07 -14.89
CA LYS A 139 -21.07 15.41 -16.21
C LYS A 139 -20.86 13.90 -16.14
N VAL A 140 -20.08 13.41 -15.17
CA VAL A 140 -19.73 11.99 -15.02
C VAL A 140 -20.54 11.28 -13.93
N LEU A 141 -21.44 12.00 -13.25
CA LEU A 141 -22.35 11.40 -12.28
C LEU A 141 -23.41 10.55 -12.98
N TYR A 142 -23.63 9.35 -12.47
CA TYR A 142 -24.60 8.40 -13.01
C TYR A 142 -26.05 8.82 -12.77
N ALA A 143 -26.30 9.58 -11.70
CA ALA A 143 -27.66 9.99 -11.34
C ALA A 143 -27.79 11.50 -11.21
N SER A 144 -28.88 12.04 -11.76
CA SER A 144 -29.16 13.48 -11.75
C SER A 144 -29.36 14.06 -10.35
N PHE A 145 -29.80 13.26 -9.38
CA PHE A 145 -29.95 13.70 -7.98
C PHE A 145 -28.62 13.85 -7.22
N LEU A 146 -27.56 13.19 -7.71
CA LEU A 146 -26.22 13.30 -7.12
C LEU A 146 -25.54 14.63 -7.46
N LYS A 147 -26.09 15.40 -8.41
CA LYS A 147 -25.54 16.70 -8.80
C LYS A 147 -25.36 17.61 -7.59
N ILE A 148 -24.17 18.15 -7.45
CA ILE A 148 -23.78 19.06 -6.37
C ILE A 148 -23.66 20.48 -6.92
N SER A 149 -24.05 21.47 -6.13
CA SER A 149 -23.95 22.90 -6.49
C SER A 149 -22.82 23.59 -5.74
N ALA A 150 -22.52 23.12 -4.53
CA ALA A 150 -21.42 23.59 -3.70
C ALA A 150 -20.86 22.43 -2.88
N VAL A 151 -19.56 22.50 -2.60
CA VAL A 151 -18.85 21.58 -1.70
C VAL A 151 -18.26 22.40 -0.58
N ASP A 152 -18.67 22.12 0.65
CA ASP A 152 -17.99 22.67 1.82
C ASP A 152 -16.74 21.86 2.10
N THR A 153 -15.57 22.48 1.94
CA THR A 153 -14.25 21.85 2.11
C THR A 153 -13.70 22.03 3.52
N TRP A 154 -14.46 22.62 4.44
CA TRP A 154 -14.08 22.74 5.84
C TRP A 154 -14.22 21.42 6.60
N PHE A 155 -13.15 21.02 7.28
CA PHE A 155 -13.10 19.79 8.07
C PHE A 155 -12.16 20.01 9.27
N PHE A 156 -12.67 19.92 10.51
CA PHE A 156 -11.90 20.10 11.74
C PHE A 156 -10.99 21.35 11.79
N GLY A 157 -11.45 22.54 11.39
CA GLY A 157 -10.57 23.72 11.40
C GLY A 157 -9.72 23.91 10.13
N LEU A 158 -9.75 22.92 9.24
CA LEU A 158 -8.89 22.83 8.06
C LEU A 158 -9.73 22.97 6.81
N ASN A 159 -9.22 23.75 5.85
CA ASN A 159 -9.76 23.74 4.51
C ASN A 159 -8.99 22.68 3.70
N LEU A 160 -9.66 21.57 3.39
CA LEU A 160 -9.06 20.46 2.63
C LEU A 160 -8.65 20.88 1.21
N ALA A 161 -9.17 22.03 0.75
CA ALA A 161 -8.85 22.64 -0.53
C ALA A 161 -7.79 23.76 -0.43
N LYS A 162 -6.96 23.82 0.62
CA LYS A 162 -5.78 24.70 0.67
C LYS A 162 -4.50 23.91 0.88
N THR A 163 -3.45 24.27 0.14
CA THR A 163 -2.12 23.69 0.37
C THR A 163 -1.46 24.33 1.60
N PRO A 164 -0.51 23.61 2.25
CA PRO A 164 0.30 24.20 3.32
C PRO A 164 1.12 25.41 2.87
N ALA A 165 1.46 25.53 1.58
CA ALA A 165 2.25 26.63 1.04
C ALA A 165 1.42 27.93 0.95
N ASP A 166 0.16 27.82 0.53
CA ASP A 166 -0.76 28.96 0.41
C ASP A 166 -1.31 29.41 1.78
N GLY A 167 -1.36 28.48 2.74
CA GLY A 167 -2.02 28.68 4.02
C GLY A 167 -1.35 29.70 4.94
N LYS A 168 -0.03 29.96 4.82
CA LYS A 168 0.78 30.75 5.80
C LYS A 168 0.50 30.40 7.28
N ILE A 169 -0.03 29.21 7.53
CA ILE A 169 -0.51 28.75 8.83
C ILE A 169 0.24 27.48 9.18
N TRP A 170 1.00 27.54 10.28
CA TRP A 170 1.96 26.51 10.69
C TRP A 170 1.32 25.12 10.92
N TYR A 171 0.07 25.06 11.40
CA TYR A 171 -0.58 23.79 11.72
C TYR A 171 -0.92 22.92 10.50
N TYR A 172 -0.94 23.47 9.27
CA TYR A 172 -1.12 22.66 8.06
C TYR A 172 0.07 21.71 7.82
N LEU A 173 1.26 22.04 8.32
CA LEU A 173 2.44 21.17 8.24
C LEU A 173 2.36 19.98 9.21
N LEU A 174 1.47 20.03 10.20
CA LEU A 174 1.24 18.90 11.10
C LEU A 174 0.55 17.73 10.38
N ILE A 175 -0.28 18.00 9.36
CA ILE A 175 -1.02 16.96 8.61
C ILE A 175 -0.06 15.93 7.98
N PRO A 176 0.91 16.31 7.14
CA PRO A 176 1.85 15.34 6.55
C PRO A 176 2.75 14.69 7.61
N LEU A 177 3.11 15.41 8.68
CA LEU A 177 3.92 14.86 9.78
C LEU A 177 3.16 13.74 10.52
N ILE A 178 1.91 14.02 10.92
CA ILE A 178 1.03 13.05 11.58
C ILE A 178 0.74 11.87 10.65
N THR A 179 0.45 12.14 9.38
CA THR A 179 0.20 11.09 8.38
C THR A 179 1.44 10.20 8.21
N GLY A 180 2.63 10.78 8.11
CA GLY A 180 3.89 10.04 8.02
C GLY A 180 4.17 9.20 9.27
N ALA A 181 3.95 9.76 10.46
CA ALA A 181 4.08 9.04 11.72
C ALA A 181 3.10 7.85 11.80
N LEU A 182 1.81 8.08 11.51
CA LEU A 182 0.80 7.02 11.47
C LEU A 182 1.14 5.94 10.44
N GLN A 183 1.61 6.32 9.26
CA GLN A 183 2.03 5.39 8.22
C GLN A 183 3.24 4.56 8.65
N TYR A 184 4.21 5.18 9.34
CA TYR A 184 5.36 4.49 9.91
C TYR A 184 4.91 3.45 10.96
N PHE A 185 4.09 3.86 11.93
CA PHE A 185 3.54 2.94 12.93
C PHE A 185 2.73 1.80 12.32
N GLN A 186 1.91 2.11 11.31
CA GLN A 186 1.15 1.11 10.56
C GLN A 186 2.08 0.11 9.88
N THR A 187 3.18 0.58 9.28
CA THR A 187 4.15 -0.27 8.58
C THR A 187 4.87 -1.19 9.56
N VAL A 188 5.36 -0.64 10.67
CA VAL A 188 6.05 -1.40 11.74
C VAL A 188 5.14 -2.49 12.31
N SER A 189 3.85 -2.21 12.46
CA SER A 189 2.88 -3.17 12.99
C SER A 189 2.51 -4.28 12.01
N MET A 190 2.70 -4.06 10.70
CA MET A 190 2.31 -5.01 9.64
C MET A 190 3.49 -5.83 9.12
N THR A 191 4.73 -5.38 9.30
CA THR A 191 5.92 -6.17 8.95
C THR A 191 6.28 -7.10 10.10
N PRO A 192 6.34 -8.43 9.91
CA PRO A 192 6.89 -9.32 10.92
C PRO A 192 8.34 -8.90 11.24
N PRO A 193 8.78 -8.98 12.51
CA PRO A 193 10.15 -8.64 12.86
C PRO A 193 11.06 -9.45 11.97
N THR A 194 11.90 -8.75 11.19
CA THR A 194 13.01 -9.39 10.49
C THR A 194 13.72 -10.21 11.54
N ALA A 195 13.75 -11.54 11.38
CA ALA A 195 14.52 -12.42 12.24
C ALA A 195 15.88 -11.76 12.41
N ALA A 196 16.14 -11.31 13.64
CA ALA A 196 17.39 -10.70 14.01
C ALA A 196 18.50 -11.62 13.50
N LYS A 197 19.55 -11.04 12.93
CA LYS A 197 20.79 -11.76 12.72
C LYS A 197 21.16 -12.37 14.07
N THR A 198 20.92 -13.68 14.24
CA THR A 198 21.42 -14.39 15.40
C THR A 198 22.92 -14.42 15.23
N ASP A 199 23.57 -13.72 16.13
CA ASP A 199 24.98 -13.74 16.44
C ASP A 199 25.56 -15.16 16.37
N SER A 200 26.36 -15.45 15.35
CA SER A 200 27.26 -16.62 15.34
C SER A 200 28.38 -16.47 14.32
N VAL A 201 29.11 -15.34 14.34
CA VAL A 201 30.42 -15.23 13.66
C VAL A 201 31.53 -14.80 14.62
N GLU A 202 31.21 -14.40 15.85
CA GLU A 202 32.17 -13.80 16.77
C GLU A 202 32.44 -14.67 18.00
N GLU A 203 32.76 -15.96 17.82
CA GLU A 203 33.50 -16.75 18.83
C GLU A 203 33.87 -18.14 18.27
N ARG A 204 34.90 -18.22 17.42
CA ARG A 204 35.77 -19.41 17.24
C ARG A 204 36.94 -19.11 16.32
N SER A 205 37.70 -18.07 16.66
CA SER A 205 39.11 -18.01 16.27
C SER A 205 39.90 -18.74 17.37
N GLY A 206 40.41 -19.93 17.07
CA GLY A 206 41.34 -20.62 17.98
C GLY A 206 41.06 -22.11 18.21
N ARG A 207 41.19 -22.94 17.17
CA ARG A 207 42.00 -24.18 17.21
C ARG A 207 42.00 -24.87 15.85
N THR A 208 43.20 -24.95 15.30
CA THR A 208 43.62 -25.87 14.25
C THR A 208 43.17 -27.29 14.56
N GLU A 209 42.47 -27.96 13.64
CA GLU A 209 42.77 -29.35 13.22
C GLU A 209 41.91 -29.78 12.04
N SER A 210 42.58 -30.48 11.11
CA SER A 210 42.13 -30.96 9.81
C SER A 210 41.17 -32.15 9.89
N VAL A 211 39.96 -32.09 9.32
CA VAL A 211 39.25 -33.30 8.84
C VAL A 211 38.38 -33.01 7.60
N ASN A 212 38.74 -33.72 6.53
CA ASN A 212 38.03 -34.23 5.35
C ASN A 212 36.70 -33.64 4.86
N LYS A 213 36.66 -33.47 3.53
CA LYS A 213 35.62 -32.90 2.67
C LYS A 213 34.77 -34.02 2.07
N LYS A 214 33.58 -34.27 2.61
CA LYS A 214 32.44 -34.97 1.98
C LYS A 214 31.37 -35.16 3.06
N ASP A 215 30.26 -34.42 2.98
CA ASP A 215 28.88 -34.90 3.25
C ASP A 215 27.90 -33.72 3.48
N GLY A 216 27.73 -32.84 2.48
CA GLY A 216 26.84 -31.67 2.60
C GLY A 216 25.50 -31.81 1.87
N GLY A 217 25.33 -32.85 1.06
CA GLY A 217 24.12 -33.10 0.28
C GLY A 217 23.06 -33.87 1.06
N ASP A 218 23.49 -34.85 1.85
CA ASP A 218 22.59 -35.80 2.51
C ASP A 218 21.87 -35.18 3.71
N ASP A 219 22.53 -34.23 4.40
CA ASP A 219 21.94 -33.46 5.51
C ASP A 219 20.87 -32.46 5.03
N PHE A 220 21.03 -31.88 3.84
CA PHE A 220 20.03 -31.01 3.23
C PHE A 220 18.77 -31.79 2.87
N GLN A 221 18.94 -33.00 2.33
CA GLN A 221 17.82 -33.89 1.97
C GLN A 221 17.12 -34.45 3.21
N LYS A 222 17.87 -34.77 4.29
CA LYS A 222 17.30 -35.18 5.59
C LYS A 222 16.51 -34.07 6.27
N ALA A 223 17.01 -32.84 6.26
CA ALA A 223 16.30 -31.70 6.84
C ALA A 223 14.97 -31.43 6.10
N MET A 224 14.97 -31.57 4.77
CA MET A 224 13.79 -31.38 3.92
C MET A 224 12.73 -32.47 4.16
N ASN A 225 13.14 -33.72 4.38
CA ASN A 225 12.21 -34.84 4.59
C ASN A 225 11.59 -34.87 5.99
N THR A 226 12.21 -34.19 6.96
CA THR A 226 11.72 -34.15 8.35
C THR A 226 10.66 -33.07 8.56
N GLN A 227 10.68 -31.98 7.75
CA GLN A 227 9.66 -30.92 7.81
C GLN A 227 8.36 -31.24 7.06
N MET A 228 8.29 -32.31 6.27
CA MET A 228 7.06 -32.72 5.58
C MET A 228 6.17 -33.69 6.38
N LYS A 229 6.52 -33.99 7.64
CA LYS A 229 5.79 -34.94 8.50
C LYS A 229 4.99 -34.32 9.65
N TYR A 230 4.84 -33.00 9.69
CA TYR A 230 3.96 -32.33 10.65
C TYR A 230 3.15 -31.22 9.97
#